data_AF-A0A4R4TFZ0-F1
#
_entry.id   AF-A0A4R4TFZ0-F1
#
_cell.length_a   1.000
_cell.length_b   1.000
_cell.length_c   1.000
_cell.angle_alpha   90.00
_cell.angle_beta   90.00
_cell.angle_gamma   90.00
#
_symmetry.space_group_name_H-M   'P 1'
#
loop_
_entity.id
_entity.type
_entity.pdbx_description
1 polymer ?
#
loop_
_entity_poly.entity_id
_entity_poly.type
_entity_poly.pdbx_seq_one_letter_code
_entity_poly.pdbx_strand_id
1 'polypeptide(L)'
;MGLFSGLVTLPLAPVRGVMWLAETLTEQAEAQLYDPGRIAAEMQQIADEVADGEITEEEAAEREEDLIRRLNEGRAREQARREQAGG
;
A
#
# COMPACT_ATOMS: atom_id res chain seq x y z
N MET A 1 0.08 37.33 -0.91
CA MET A 1 0.83 37.13 -2.18
C MET A 1 0.26 35.92 -2.94
N GLY A 2 -1.03 35.93 -3.33
CA GLY A 2 -1.74 34.67 -3.67
C GLY A 2 -2.32 34.55 -5.08
N LEU A 3 -2.66 35.66 -5.75
CA LEU A 3 -3.37 35.60 -7.04
C LEU A 3 -2.43 35.69 -8.26
N PHE A 4 -1.40 36.54 -8.18
CA PHE A 4 -0.47 36.76 -9.30
C PHE A 4 0.49 35.58 -9.53
N SER A 5 0.94 34.86 -8.48
CA SER A 5 1.77 33.66 -8.70
C SER A 5 0.96 32.47 -9.24
N GLY A 6 -0.33 32.37 -8.90
CA GLY A 6 -1.26 31.40 -9.47
C GLY A 6 -1.44 31.58 -10.98
N LEU A 7 -1.53 32.82 -11.47
CA LEU A 7 -1.64 33.13 -12.90
C LEU A 7 -0.37 32.77 -13.70
N VAL A 8 0.83 32.99 -13.13
CA VAL A 8 2.09 32.61 -13.80
C VAL A 8 2.30 31.10 -13.82
N THR A 9 1.73 30.37 -12.85
CA THR A 9 1.81 28.91 -12.78
C THR A 9 0.64 28.19 -13.43
N LEU A 10 -0.39 28.90 -13.94
CA LEU A 10 -1.51 28.31 -14.70
C LEU A 10 -1.07 27.40 -15.86
N PRO A 11 -0.04 27.74 -16.66
CA PRO A 11 0.45 26.85 -17.71
C PRO A 11 0.97 25.51 -17.16
N LEU A 12 1.41 25.47 -15.90
CA LEU A 12 1.89 24.27 -15.20
C LEU A 12 0.78 23.55 -14.42
N ALA A 13 -0.46 24.02 -14.46
CA ALA A 13 -1.60 23.35 -13.83
C ALA A 13 -1.81 21.90 -14.32
N PRO A 14 -1.63 21.56 -15.61
CA PRO A 14 -1.75 20.17 -16.09
C PRO A 14 -0.73 19.23 -15.43
N VAL A 15 0.52 19.69 -15.23
CA VAL A 15 1.58 18.89 -14.58
C VAL A 15 1.23 18.61 -13.12
N ARG A 16 0.67 19.59 -12.41
CA ARG A 16 0.15 19.39 -11.04
C ARG A 16 -1.00 18.38 -11.00
N GLY A 17 -1.88 18.38 -12.00
CA GLY A 17 -2.96 17.41 -12.11
C GLY A 17 -2.48 15.97 -12.29
N VAL A 18 -1.45 15.75 -13.11
CA VAL A 18 -0.85 14.42 -13.30
C VAL A 18 -0.13 13.94 -12.03
N MET A 19 0.59 14.84 -11.35
CA MET A 19 1.27 14.52 -10.08
C MET A 19 0.28 14.09 -9.00
N TRP A 20 -0.83 14.85 -8.83
CA TRP A 20 -1.90 14.50 -7.91
C TRP A 20 -2.55 13.14 -8.23
N LEU A 21 -2.78 12.85 -9.52
CA LEU A 21 -3.35 11.57 -9.94
C LEU A 21 -2.38 10.40 -9.69
N ALA A 22 -1.08 10.59 -9.95
CA ALA A 22 -0.06 9.59 -9.67
C ALA A 22 0.04 9.29 -8.17
N GLU A 23 0.00 10.32 -7.32
CA GLU A 23 -0.07 10.17 -5.85
C GLU A 23 -1.31 9.39 -5.44
N THR A 24 -2.49 9.76 -5.95
CA THR A 24 -3.76 9.07 -5.66
C THR A 24 -3.72 7.61 -6.07
N LEU A 25 -3.21 7.29 -7.27
CA LEU A 25 -3.07 5.91 -7.75
C LEU A 25 -2.08 5.11 -6.89
N THR A 26 -1.00 5.75 -6.45
CA THR A 26 -0.01 5.13 -5.58
C THR A 26 -0.62 4.80 -4.22
N GLU A 27 -1.38 5.73 -3.63
CA GLU A 27 -2.09 5.49 -2.37
C GLU A 27 -3.09 4.34 -2.47
N GLN A 28 -3.84 4.24 -3.57
CA GLN A 28 -4.77 3.14 -3.81
C GLN A 28 -4.04 1.82 -4.03
N ALA A 29 -2.93 1.81 -4.77
CA ALA A 29 -2.12 0.61 -4.99
C ALA A 29 -1.48 0.12 -3.68
N GLU A 30 -0.98 1.02 -2.84
CA GLU A 30 -0.44 0.68 -1.52
C GLU A 30 -1.53 0.14 -0.58
N ALA A 31 -2.72 0.76 -0.58
CA ALA A 31 -3.86 0.26 0.19
C ALA A 31 -4.23 -1.18 -0.20
N GLN A 32 -4.21 -1.49 -1.50
CA GLN A 32 -4.51 -2.83 -2.01
C GLN A 32 -3.39 -3.86 -1.75
N LEU A 33 -2.13 -3.42 -1.68
CA LEU A 33 -0.97 -4.30 -1.45
C LEU A 33 -0.83 -4.69 0.03
N TYR A 34 -1.18 -3.76 0.91
CA TYR A 34 -1.03 -3.88 2.37
C TYR A 34 -2.35 -4.06 3.11
N ASP A 35 -3.45 -4.31 2.40
CA ASP A 35 -4.77 -4.54 2.99
C ASP A 35 -4.74 -5.77 3.92
N PRO A 36 -5.05 -5.62 5.23
CA PRO A 36 -5.04 -6.73 6.17
C PRO A 36 -6.06 -7.84 5.80
N GLY A 37 -7.18 -7.50 5.16
CA GLY A 37 -8.19 -8.46 4.74
C GLY A 37 -7.68 -9.37 3.62
N ARG A 38 -6.99 -8.79 2.64
CA ARG A 38 -6.34 -9.53 1.56
C ARG A 38 -5.21 -10.43 2.07
N ILE A 39 -4.36 -9.92 2.95
CA ILE A 39 -3.30 -10.70 3.57
C ILE A 39 -3.89 -11.89 4.36
N ALA A 40 -4.98 -11.69 5.09
CA ALA A 40 -5.67 -12.78 5.78
C ALA A 40 -6.26 -13.83 4.81
N ALA A 41 -6.79 -13.40 3.66
CA ALA A 41 -7.26 -14.32 2.62
C ALA A 41 -6.10 -15.11 1.97
N GLU A 42 -4.97 -14.46 1.69
CA GLU A 42 -3.75 -15.11 1.19
C GLU A 42 -3.21 -16.13 2.21
N MET A 43 -3.24 -15.83 3.51
CA MET A 43 -2.87 -16.78 4.58
C MET A 43 -3.80 -18.01 4.61
N GLN A 44 -5.12 -17.80 4.48
CA GLN A 44 -6.06 -18.91 4.43
C GLN A 44 -5.80 -19.82 3.22
N GLN A 45 -5.48 -19.22 2.06
CA GLN A 45 -5.15 -19.98 0.87
C GLN A 45 -3.90 -20.85 1.07
N ILE A 46 -2.85 -20.33 1.72
CA ILE A 46 -1.66 -21.12 2.07
C ILE A 46 -2.04 -22.30 2.98
N ALA A 47 -2.89 -22.07 3.97
CA ALA A 47 -3.35 -23.14 4.87
C ALA A 47 -4.13 -24.24 4.13
N ASP A 48 -4.97 -23.85 3.17
CA ASP A 48 -5.71 -24.79 2.32
C ASP A 48 -4.75 -25.58 1.41
N GLU A 49 -3.76 -24.93 0.79
CA GLU A 49 -2.72 -25.57 -0.05
C GLU A 49 -1.87 -26.58 0.76
N VAL A 50 -1.55 -26.29 2.03
CA VAL A 50 -0.89 -27.25 2.93
C VAL A 50 -1.80 -28.43 3.26
N ALA A 51 -3.07 -28.16 3.57
CA ALA A 51 -4.05 -29.21 3.91
C ALA A 51 -4.31 -30.17 2.75
N ASP A 52 -4.29 -29.65 1.52
CA ASP A 52 -4.41 -30.42 0.28
C ASP A 52 -3.09 -31.12 -0.12
N GLY A 53 -1.99 -30.80 0.57
CA GLY A 53 -0.66 -31.35 0.31
C GLY A 53 -0.03 -30.83 -0.99
N GLU A 54 -0.49 -29.68 -1.49
CA GLU A 54 0.06 -29.01 -2.67
C GLU A 54 1.41 -28.34 -2.39
N ILE A 55 1.63 -27.92 -1.15
CA ILE A 55 2.89 -27.35 -0.66
C ILE A 55 3.29 -27.97 0.69
N THR A 56 4.59 -27.97 0.95
CA THR A 56 5.14 -28.41 2.24
C THR A 56 4.99 -27.33 3.31
N GLU A 57 5.08 -27.73 4.59
CA GLU A 57 5.08 -26.77 5.71
C GLU A 57 6.23 -25.76 5.61
N GLU A 58 7.38 -26.16 5.06
CA GLU A 58 8.54 -25.27 4.92
C GLU A 58 8.33 -24.24 3.81
N GLU A 59 7.76 -24.63 2.67
CA GLU A 59 7.34 -23.71 1.61
C GLU A 59 6.22 -22.76 2.08
N ALA A 60 5.29 -23.25 2.89
CA ALA A 60 4.25 -22.42 3.50
C ALA A 60 4.86 -21.37 4.42
N ALA A 61 5.78 -21.77 5.32
CA ALA A 61 6.44 -20.85 6.25
C ALA A 61 7.16 -19.70 5.54
N GLU A 62 7.87 -19.96 4.44
CA GLU A 62 8.52 -18.93 3.64
C GLU A 62 7.52 -17.92 3.05
N ARG A 63 6.37 -18.41 2.57
CA ARG A 63 5.31 -17.56 2.01
C ARG A 63 4.59 -16.74 3.08
N GLU A 64 4.29 -17.36 4.23
CA GLU A 64 3.67 -16.69 5.37
C GLU A 64 4.57 -15.57 5.93
N GLU A 65 5.89 -15.78 5.96
CA GLU A 65 6.84 -14.76 6.43
C GLU A 65 6.80 -13.50 5.55
N ASP A 66 6.69 -13.67 4.22
CA ASP A 66 6.53 -12.54 3.30
C ASP A 66 5.22 -11.77 3.54
N LEU A 67 4.11 -12.49 3.77
CA LEU A 67 2.82 -11.89 4.10
C LEU A 67 2.86 -11.09 5.41
N ILE A 68 3.53 -11.63 6.43
CA ILE A 68 3.71 -10.94 7.73
C ILE A 68 4.58 -9.70 7.55
N ARG A 69 5.65 -9.77 6.74
CA ARG A 69 6.50 -8.62 6.42
C ARG A 69 5.69 -7.50 5.76
N ARG A 70 4.91 -7.82 4.72
CA ARG A 70 4.01 -6.86 4.04
C ARG A 70 3.02 -6.22 5.03
N LEU A 71 2.40 -7.02 5.91
CA LEU A 71 1.47 -6.50 6.91
C LEU A 71 2.14 -5.48 7.86
N ASN A 72 3.36 -5.78 8.31
CA ASN A 72 4.11 -4.89 9.20
C ASN A 72 4.53 -3.60 8.49
N GLU A 73 4.95 -3.66 7.22
CA GLU A 73 5.26 -2.48 6.42
C GLU A 73 4.04 -1.56 6.25
N GLY A 74 2.87 -2.13 5.94
CA GLY A 74 1.61 -1.38 5.85
C GLY A 74 1.30 -0.63 7.15
N ARG A 75 1.38 -1.31 8.28
CA ARG A 75 1.15 -0.72 9.61
C ARG A 75 2.14 0.39 9.95
N ALA A 76 3.43 0.20 9.66
CA ALA A 76 4.46 1.20 9.91
C ALA A 76 4.22 2.49 9.10
N ARG A 77 3.80 2.34 7.83
CA ARG A 77 3.45 3.48 6.97
C ARG A 77 2.21 4.23 7.45
N GLU A 78 1.18 3.52 7.89
CA GLU A 78 -0.02 4.16 8.47
C GLU A 78 0.32 4.97 9.73
N GLN A 79 1.16 4.42 10.61
CA GLN A 79 1.63 5.11 11.81
C GLN A 79 2.39 6.40 11.44
N ALA A 80 3.36 6.31 10.53
CA ALA A 80 4.11 7.47 10.06
C ALA A 80 3.20 8.56 9.43
N ARG A 81 2.14 8.16 8.71
CA ARG A 81 1.17 9.11 8.13
C ARG A 81 0.32 9.78 9.21
N ARG A 82 -0.10 9.05 10.25
CA ARG A 82 -0.85 9.61 11.39
C ARG A 82 -0.03 10.61 12.18
N GLU A 83 1.26 10.34 12.39
CA GLU A 83 2.20 11.26 13.05
C GLU A 83 2.38 12.56 12.25
N GLN A 84 2.48 12.46 10.92
CA GLN A 84 2.59 13.63 10.03
C GLN A 84 1.29 14.47 9.96
N ALA A 85 0.12 13.83 10.07
CA ALA A 85 -1.17 14.51 10.01
C ALA A 85 -1.61 15.15 11.35
N GLY A 86 -0.99 14.74 12.47
CA GLY A 86 -1.28 15.26 13.81
C GLY A 86 -0.35 16.38 14.29
N GLY A 87 0.59 16.84 13.44
CA GLY A 87 1.60 17.87 13.74
C GLY A 87 1.23 19.27 13.26
#